data_AF-A0A3E4GLU7-F1
#
_entry.id   AF-A0A3E4GLU7-F1
#
_cell.length_a   1.000
_cell.length_b   1.000
_cell.length_c   1.000
_cell.angle_alpha   90.00
_cell.angle_beta   90.00
_cell.angle_gamma   90.00
#
_symmetry.space_group_name_H-M   'P 1'
#
loop_
_entity.id
_entity.type
_entity.pdbx_description
1 polymer ?
#
loop_
_entity_poly.entity_id
_entity_poly.type
_entity_poly.pdbx_seq_one_letter_code
_entity_poly.pdbx_strand_id
1 'polypeptide(L)'
;MKMQKKRIVQCGLSLICAFGIALSGMSVHAEEVDSLEDKTSNLQSQLEGINQDLVTISNEIAETEVKIEESNNEVFRLEASLQISRNNEEVQYANMKTRIKYMYENGSDTLLSMICEAKSMGEFLNRVDFIQNITKYDKDMLENMVKVREGIEEQEAELKSRQQELLDLQSQLDSEQAALQAKAEETSTDLATVNAQLEAARAAQKKQEEEAQRKADEQLAKKAQEETKQASASAGSNTSAGNNSGSGGYVIPSGGLTPSKGRIWYNGHTETYYSQKVLPGGGLAIPGRHIASDGTIRDADGYIVLASDDYPRGTVVETSLGAGKVYDTGSGSGNIDLYTDW
;
A
#
# COMPACT_ATOMS: atom_id res chain seq x y z
N MET A 1 7.26 -18.68 46.86
CA MET A 1 6.77 -19.12 45.53
C MET A 1 6.94 -17.95 44.59
N LYS A 2 7.96 -17.94 43.71
CA LYS A 2 7.88 -18.22 42.25
C LYS A 2 6.69 -17.46 41.61
N MET A 3 6.83 -16.55 40.64
CA MET A 3 7.67 -16.62 39.44
C MET A 3 8.07 -15.22 38.91
N GLN A 4 9.28 -15.18 38.36
CA GLN A 4 9.80 -14.11 37.50
C GLN A 4 9.10 -14.14 36.12
N LYS A 5 8.91 -12.96 35.50
CA LYS A 5 8.94 -12.82 34.04
C LYS A 5 9.79 -11.61 33.66
N LYS A 6 10.84 -11.90 32.90
CA LYS A 6 11.80 -10.99 32.28
C LYS A 6 11.10 -10.14 31.22
N ARG A 7 11.48 -8.86 31.12
CA ARG A 7 11.57 -8.16 29.83
C ARG A 7 12.90 -7.41 29.78
N ILE A 8 13.79 -7.97 28.97
CA ILE A 8 15.02 -7.39 28.44
C ILE A 8 14.67 -6.94 27.03
N VAL A 9 14.85 -5.66 26.68
CA VAL A 9 15.31 -5.12 25.38
C VAL A 9 15.69 -3.65 25.71
N GLN A 10 16.94 -3.41 26.12
CA GLN A 10 18.09 -3.01 25.30
C GLN A 10 18.07 -1.52 24.89
N CYS A 11 19.05 -0.82 25.45
CA CYS A 11 19.47 0.55 25.21
C CYS A 11 19.65 0.84 23.71
N GLY A 12 18.92 1.85 23.21
CA GLY A 12 19.28 2.53 21.97
C GLY A 12 20.55 3.35 22.19
N LEU A 13 21.64 2.93 21.55
CA LEU A 13 22.89 3.68 21.43
C LEU A 13 22.63 4.96 20.62
N SER A 14 22.48 6.08 21.33
CA SER A 14 22.73 7.41 20.79
C SER A 14 24.21 7.53 20.45
N LEU A 15 24.54 7.31 19.18
CA LEU A 15 25.87 7.59 18.64
C LEU A 15 25.72 8.74 17.64
N ILE A 16 25.78 9.94 18.20
CA ILE A 16 25.96 11.19 17.47
C ILE A 16 27.34 11.12 16.80
N CYS A 17 27.36 10.72 15.53
CA CYS A 17 28.55 10.88 14.70
C CYS A 17 28.62 12.32 14.20
N ALA A 18 29.16 13.18 15.07
CA ALA A 18 29.83 14.39 14.64
C ALA A 18 31.12 13.99 13.90
N PHE A 19 31.06 13.95 12.57
CA PHE A 19 32.22 14.03 11.67
C PHE A 19 31.83 15.13 10.67
N GLY A 20 32.36 16.34 10.77
CA GLY A 20 33.77 16.59 10.51
C GLY A 20 33.89 17.02 9.05
N ILE A 21 33.64 18.31 8.80
CA ILE A 21 33.97 18.99 7.54
C ILE A 21 35.48 18.86 7.34
N ALA A 22 35.89 17.93 6.48
CA ALA A 22 37.10 17.95 5.63
C ALA A 22 37.50 16.52 5.22
N LEU A 23 37.21 16.12 3.98
CA LEU A 23 38.19 15.34 3.20
C LEU A 23 37.88 15.37 1.71
N SER A 24 38.85 15.91 0.98
CA SER A 24 39.03 15.84 -0.46
C SER A 24 39.11 14.39 -0.94
N GLY A 25 38.37 14.02 -1.99
CA GLY A 25 38.69 12.89 -2.88
C GLY A 25 38.41 11.47 -2.38
N MET A 26 37.30 11.21 -1.68
CA MET A 26 36.88 9.82 -1.45
C MET A 26 36.22 9.24 -2.71
N SER A 27 36.80 8.15 -3.23
CA SER A 27 36.17 7.27 -4.20
C SER A 27 34.84 6.81 -3.64
N VAL A 28 33.73 7.12 -4.31
CA VAL A 28 32.42 6.57 -3.96
C VAL A 28 32.47 5.14 -4.46
N HIS A 29 32.47 4.17 -3.57
CA HIS A 29 32.61 2.75 -3.93
C HIS A 29 31.24 2.22 -4.37
N ALA A 30 31.20 1.34 -5.38
CA ALA A 30 29.97 0.66 -5.81
C ALA A 30 29.21 -0.03 -4.65
N GLU A 31 29.95 -0.47 -3.63
CA GLU A 31 29.41 -1.09 -2.41
C GLU A 31 28.57 -0.13 -1.54
N GLU A 32 28.74 1.19 -1.69
CA GLU A 32 27.90 2.20 -1.04
C GLU A 32 26.53 2.32 -1.73
N VAL A 33 26.48 2.13 -3.06
CA VAL A 33 25.22 2.14 -3.82
C VAL A 33 24.39 0.89 -3.53
N ASP A 34 25.01 -0.29 -3.58
CA ASP A 34 24.32 -1.56 -3.26
C ASP A 34 23.72 -1.54 -1.83
N SER A 35 24.48 -1.04 -0.86
CA SER A 35 24.02 -0.88 0.53
C SER A 35 22.82 0.08 0.67
N LEU A 36 22.79 1.14 -0.13
CA LEU A 36 21.67 2.09 -0.15
C LEU A 36 20.44 1.52 -0.88
N GLU A 37 20.63 0.71 -1.93
CA GLU A 37 19.55 -0.03 -2.60
C GLU A 37 18.90 -1.04 -1.65
N ASP A 38 19.71 -1.82 -0.94
CA ASP A 38 19.24 -2.79 0.06
C ASP A 38 18.42 -2.11 1.17
N LYS A 39 18.92 -0.97 1.69
CA LYS A 39 18.18 -0.17 2.67
C LYS A 39 16.87 0.36 2.12
N THR A 40 16.86 0.83 0.86
CA THR A 40 15.65 1.32 0.20
C THR A 40 14.62 0.20 0.07
N SER A 41 15.02 -0.97 -0.42
CA SER A 41 14.16 -2.14 -0.55
C SER A 41 13.61 -2.61 0.80
N ASN A 42 14.43 -2.56 1.86
CA ASN A 42 14.01 -2.92 3.20
C ASN A 42 12.96 -1.94 3.73
N LEU A 43 13.19 -0.63 3.62
CA LEU A 43 12.24 0.40 4.05
C LEU A 43 10.93 0.34 3.25
N GLN A 44 10.99 0.07 1.95
CA GLN A 44 9.79 -0.17 1.13
C GLN A 44 8.99 -1.38 1.64
N SER A 45 9.66 -2.48 1.94
CA SER A 45 9.02 -3.68 2.47
C SER A 45 8.41 -3.45 3.86
N GLN A 46 9.09 -2.68 4.72
CA GLN A 46 8.56 -2.28 6.01
C GLN A 46 7.31 -1.41 5.86
N LEU A 47 7.32 -0.43 4.94
CA LEU A 47 6.19 0.45 4.69
C LEU A 47 4.98 -0.33 4.16
N GLU A 48 5.19 -1.28 3.24
CA GLU A 48 4.14 -2.17 2.74
C GLU A 48 3.53 -3.01 3.88
N GLY A 49 4.37 -3.58 4.75
CA GLY A 49 3.92 -4.31 5.94
C GLY A 49 3.08 -3.44 6.88
N ILE A 50 3.55 -2.22 7.18
CA ILE A 50 2.80 -1.28 8.03
C ILE A 50 1.45 -0.91 7.40
N ASN A 51 1.41 -0.69 6.08
CA ASN A 51 0.15 -0.41 5.38
C ASN A 51 -0.83 -1.58 5.46
N GLN A 52 -0.34 -2.81 5.38
CA GLN A 52 -1.16 -4.00 5.53
C GLN A 52 -1.69 -4.17 6.97
N ASP A 53 -0.86 -3.88 7.97
CA ASP A 53 -1.28 -3.86 9.37
C ASP A 53 -2.34 -2.77 9.61
N LEU A 54 -2.18 -1.58 9.03
CA LEU A 54 -3.17 -0.50 9.11
C LEU A 54 -4.53 -0.89 8.52
N VAL A 55 -4.54 -1.59 7.38
CA VAL A 55 -5.78 -2.12 6.79
C VAL A 55 -6.42 -3.16 7.71
N THR A 56 -5.61 -4.04 8.29
CA THR A 56 -6.09 -5.07 9.22
C THR A 56 -6.75 -4.44 10.46
N ILE A 57 -6.06 -3.51 11.12
CA ILE A 57 -6.59 -2.80 12.29
C ILE A 57 -7.85 -2.00 11.91
N SER A 58 -7.89 -1.37 10.74
CA SER A 58 -9.09 -0.65 10.29
C SER A 58 -10.31 -1.57 10.15
N ASN A 59 -10.11 -2.80 9.68
CA ASN A 59 -11.18 -3.80 9.63
C ASN A 59 -11.59 -4.27 11.04
N GLU A 60 -10.63 -4.48 11.94
CA GLU A 60 -10.91 -4.86 13.33
C GLU A 60 -11.68 -3.76 14.08
N ILE A 61 -11.36 -2.48 13.85
CA ILE A 61 -12.11 -1.33 14.36
C ILE A 61 -13.56 -1.39 13.86
N ALA A 62 -13.76 -1.52 12.55
CA ALA A 62 -15.11 -1.58 11.97
C ALA A 62 -15.93 -2.76 12.50
N GLU A 63 -15.32 -3.95 12.65
CA GLU A 63 -15.99 -5.11 13.25
C GLU A 63 -16.33 -4.87 14.74
N THR A 64 -15.44 -4.20 15.47
CA THR A 64 -15.66 -3.86 16.88
C THR A 64 -16.79 -2.84 17.03
N GLU A 65 -16.88 -1.84 16.17
CA GLU A 65 -17.97 -0.86 16.14
C GLU A 65 -19.33 -1.53 15.90
N VAL A 66 -19.41 -2.49 14.97
CA VAL A 66 -20.64 -3.27 14.74
C VAL A 66 -21.04 -4.05 16.00
N LYS A 67 -20.08 -4.71 16.68
CA LYS A 67 -20.37 -5.43 17.94
C LYS A 67 -20.83 -4.50 19.05
N ILE A 68 -20.31 -3.27 19.12
CA ILE A 68 -20.76 -2.25 20.07
C ILE A 68 -22.20 -1.83 19.77
N GLU A 69 -22.55 -1.63 18.51
CA GLU A 69 -23.92 -1.28 18.10
C GLU A 69 -24.92 -2.42 18.40
N GLU A 70 -24.56 -3.66 18.08
CA GLU A 70 -25.37 -4.84 18.41
C GLU A 70 -25.60 -4.95 19.93
N SER A 71 -24.53 -4.82 20.73
CA SER A 71 -24.61 -4.86 22.19
C SER A 71 -25.48 -3.74 22.75
N ASN A 72 -25.40 -2.52 22.21
CA ASN A 72 -26.25 -1.39 22.60
C ASN A 72 -27.74 -1.68 22.36
N ASN A 73 -28.06 -2.23 21.18
CA ASN A 73 -29.43 -2.59 20.84
C ASN A 73 -29.97 -3.69 21.75
N GLU A 74 -29.14 -4.66 22.12
CA GLU A 74 -29.54 -5.73 23.04
C GLU A 74 -29.80 -5.20 24.46
N VAL A 75 -28.93 -4.31 24.97
CA VAL A 75 -29.14 -3.62 26.25
C VAL A 75 -30.47 -2.87 26.26
N PHE A 76 -30.78 -2.09 25.21
CA PHE A 76 -32.05 -1.37 25.11
C PHE A 76 -33.26 -2.31 25.15
N ARG A 77 -33.17 -3.47 24.47
CA ARG A 77 -34.24 -4.48 24.49
C ARG A 77 -34.42 -5.12 25.86
N LEU A 78 -33.32 -5.38 26.58
CA LEU A 78 -33.38 -5.92 27.94
C LEU A 78 -33.93 -4.90 28.94
N GLU A 79 -33.53 -3.63 28.85
CA GLU A 79 -34.07 -2.56 29.71
C GLU A 79 -35.59 -2.41 29.52
N ALA A 80 -36.08 -2.47 28.28
CA ALA A 80 -37.52 -2.49 28.00
C ALA A 80 -38.22 -3.74 28.57
N SER A 81 -37.61 -4.91 28.43
CA SER A 81 -38.12 -6.18 28.97
C SER A 81 -38.17 -6.18 30.51
N LEU A 82 -37.15 -5.59 31.13
CA LEU A 82 -37.05 -5.40 32.58
C LEU A 82 -38.19 -4.52 33.09
N GLN A 83 -38.49 -3.41 32.41
CA GLN A 83 -39.59 -2.53 32.79
C GLN A 83 -40.95 -3.24 32.67
N ILE A 84 -41.16 -4.02 31.61
CA ILE A 84 -42.38 -4.84 31.45
C ILE A 84 -42.47 -5.87 32.59
N SER A 85 -41.36 -6.54 32.91
CA SER A 85 -41.31 -7.54 34.00
C SER A 85 -41.65 -6.90 35.35
N ARG A 86 -41.09 -5.73 35.66
CA ARG A 86 -41.38 -4.98 36.90
C ARG A 86 -42.86 -4.58 36.99
N ASN A 87 -43.44 -4.06 35.91
CA ASN A 87 -44.86 -3.70 35.88
C ASN A 87 -45.75 -4.94 36.08
N ASN A 88 -45.41 -6.06 35.45
CA ASN A 88 -46.16 -7.31 35.59
C ASN A 88 -46.09 -7.85 37.03
N GLU A 89 -44.92 -7.80 37.64
CA GLU A 89 -44.71 -8.20 39.04
C GLU A 89 -45.53 -7.33 40.00
N GLU A 90 -45.55 -6.00 39.81
CA GLU A 90 -46.36 -5.09 40.61
C GLU A 90 -47.86 -5.40 40.49
N VAL A 91 -48.35 -5.66 39.27
CA VAL A 91 -49.75 -6.05 39.02
C VAL A 91 -50.06 -7.39 39.70
N GLN A 92 -49.19 -8.40 39.57
CA GLN A 92 -49.40 -9.70 40.24
C GLN A 92 -49.40 -9.55 41.76
N TYR A 93 -48.48 -8.76 42.31
CA TYR A 93 -48.42 -8.49 43.74
C TYR A 93 -49.69 -7.77 44.24
N ALA A 94 -50.19 -6.77 43.51
CA ALA A 94 -51.42 -6.06 43.84
C ALA A 94 -52.66 -6.98 43.77
N ASN A 95 -52.73 -7.86 42.77
CA ASN A 95 -53.79 -8.86 42.65
C ASN A 95 -53.75 -9.85 43.81
N MET A 96 -52.55 -10.36 44.15
CA MET A 96 -52.34 -11.24 45.29
C MET A 96 -52.78 -10.57 46.60
N LYS A 97 -52.36 -9.32 46.84
CA LYS A 97 -52.76 -8.54 48.02
C LYS A 97 -54.27 -8.36 48.10
N THR A 98 -54.92 -8.04 46.98
CA THR A 98 -56.37 -7.86 46.91
C THR A 98 -57.11 -9.15 47.23
N ARG A 99 -56.65 -10.29 46.70
CA ARG A 99 -57.23 -11.59 47.01
C ARG A 99 -57.02 -11.99 48.47
N ILE A 100 -55.81 -11.79 49.03
CA ILE A 100 -55.54 -12.04 50.45
C ILE A 100 -56.44 -11.17 51.33
N LYS A 101 -56.58 -9.88 51.00
CA LYS A 101 -57.46 -8.95 51.70
C LYS A 101 -58.91 -9.42 51.64
N TYR A 102 -59.41 -9.80 50.47
CA TYR A 102 -60.76 -10.34 50.31
C TYR A 102 -60.97 -11.61 51.13
N MET A 103 -60.01 -12.54 51.12
CA MET A 103 -60.07 -13.75 51.93
C MET A 103 -60.01 -13.48 53.43
N TYR A 104 -59.34 -12.42 53.88
CA TYR A 104 -59.29 -12.05 55.29
C TYR A 104 -60.57 -11.31 55.74
N GLU A 105 -60.96 -10.28 55.01
CA GLU A 105 -62.13 -9.43 55.32
C GLU A 105 -63.44 -10.19 55.17
N ASN A 106 -63.51 -11.16 54.25
CA ASN A 106 -64.69 -11.99 54.02
C ASN A 106 -64.49 -13.44 54.46
N GLY A 107 -63.50 -13.80 55.29
CA GLY A 107 -63.13 -15.22 55.42
C GLY A 107 -62.58 -15.75 56.73
N SER A 108 -62.85 -15.13 57.88
CA SER A 108 -62.88 -15.93 59.12
C SER A 108 -64.20 -16.68 59.26
N ASP A 109 -65.33 -15.98 59.25
CA ASP A 109 -66.64 -16.62 59.41
C ASP A 109 -67.14 -17.28 58.13
N THR A 110 -66.96 -16.65 56.96
CA THR A 110 -67.53 -17.11 55.69
C THR A 110 -66.73 -18.20 54.97
N LEU A 111 -65.40 -18.25 55.15
CA LEU A 111 -64.56 -19.32 54.57
C LEU A 111 -64.64 -20.58 55.43
N LEU A 112 -64.63 -20.42 56.76
CA LEU A 112 -64.83 -21.51 57.71
C LEU A 112 -66.28 -22.00 57.66
N SER A 113 -67.29 -21.12 57.53
CA SER A 113 -68.68 -21.54 57.29
C SER A 113 -68.84 -22.20 55.92
N MET A 114 -68.24 -21.68 54.85
CA MET A 114 -68.28 -22.32 53.53
C MET A 114 -67.61 -23.70 53.58
N ILE A 115 -66.50 -23.89 54.30
CA ILE A 115 -65.89 -25.21 54.46
C ILE A 115 -66.80 -26.13 55.30
N CYS A 116 -67.40 -25.63 56.39
CA CYS A 116 -68.28 -26.40 57.28
C CYS A 116 -69.71 -26.65 56.73
N GLU A 117 -70.19 -25.86 55.78
CA GLU A 117 -71.47 -26.03 55.06
C GLU A 117 -71.39 -27.03 53.90
N ALA A 118 -70.20 -27.61 53.65
CA ALA A 118 -70.04 -28.67 52.66
C ALA A 118 -70.99 -29.84 52.97
N LYS A 119 -71.79 -30.27 51.99
CA LYS A 119 -72.85 -31.29 52.18
C LYS A 119 -72.28 -32.71 52.21
N SER A 120 -70.99 -32.88 51.90
CA SER A 120 -70.28 -34.16 51.88
C SER A 120 -68.79 -34.00 52.17
N MET A 121 -68.15 -35.08 52.63
CA MET A 121 -66.70 -35.10 52.86
C MET A 121 -65.89 -34.83 51.58
N GLY A 122 -66.38 -35.26 50.40
CA GLY A 122 -65.75 -34.95 49.12
C GLY A 122 -65.80 -33.46 48.76
N GLU A 123 -66.92 -32.80 49.04
CA GLU A 123 -67.08 -31.36 48.82
C GLU A 123 -66.21 -30.53 49.78
N PHE A 124 -66.07 -30.97 51.03
CA PHE A 124 -65.16 -30.37 52.00
C PHE A 124 -63.70 -30.41 51.52
N LEU A 125 -63.22 -31.60 51.11
CA LEU A 125 -61.84 -31.77 50.65
C LEU A 125 -61.55 -30.95 49.38
N ASN A 126 -62.48 -30.91 48.43
CA ASN A 126 -62.33 -30.11 47.20
C ASN A 126 -62.23 -28.60 47.50
N ARG A 127 -62.98 -28.08 48.46
CA ARG A 127 -62.94 -26.65 48.85
C ARG A 127 -61.61 -26.27 49.52
N VAL A 128 -61.11 -27.13 50.42
CA VAL A 128 -59.79 -26.94 51.06
C VAL A 128 -58.67 -27.00 50.04
N ASP A 129 -58.70 -28.00 49.15
CA ASP A 129 -57.70 -28.17 48.09
C ASP A 129 -57.69 -26.96 47.12
N PHE A 130 -58.87 -26.46 46.73
CA PHE A 130 -58.99 -25.28 45.88
C PHE A 130 -58.33 -24.02 46.48
N ILE A 131 -58.55 -23.75 47.77
CA ILE A 131 -57.96 -22.59 48.46
C ILE A 131 -56.42 -22.71 48.55
N GLN A 132 -55.93 -23.91 48.87
CA GLN A 132 -54.49 -24.18 48.91
C GLN A 132 -53.86 -24.02 47.53
N ASN A 133 -54.51 -24.55 46.49
CA ASN A 133 -54.03 -24.48 45.11
C ASN A 133 -53.97 -23.04 44.58
N ILE A 134 -54.94 -22.19 44.90
CA ILE A 134 -54.90 -20.77 44.54
C ILE A 134 -53.73 -20.06 45.21
N THR A 135 -53.58 -20.23 46.52
CA THR A 135 -52.51 -19.55 47.29
C THR A 135 -51.13 -20.01 46.82
N LYS A 136 -50.99 -21.29 46.49
CA LYS A 136 -49.77 -21.84 45.92
C LYS A 136 -49.49 -21.25 44.54
N TYR A 137 -50.48 -21.23 43.66
CA TYR A 137 -50.36 -20.66 42.31
C TYR A 137 -49.84 -19.22 42.33
N ASP A 138 -50.30 -18.38 43.26
CA ASP A 138 -49.86 -16.99 43.33
C ASP A 138 -48.42 -16.84 43.80
N LYS A 139 -48.03 -17.64 44.80
CA LYS A 139 -46.66 -17.66 45.29
C LYS A 139 -45.73 -18.13 44.18
N ASP A 140 -46.08 -19.22 43.51
CA ASP A 140 -45.30 -19.78 42.40
C ASP A 140 -45.20 -18.76 41.25
N MET A 141 -46.29 -18.06 40.91
CA MET A 141 -46.30 -17.03 39.87
C MET A 141 -45.40 -15.84 40.24
N LEU A 142 -45.49 -15.32 41.47
CA LEU A 142 -44.66 -14.21 41.94
C LEU A 142 -43.18 -14.61 41.98
N GLU A 143 -42.87 -15.80 42.50
CA GLU A 143 -41.50 -16.33 42.53
C GLU A 143 -40.92 -16.49 41.12
N ASN A 144 -41.72 -16.98 40.18
CA ASN A 144 -41.30 -17.07 38.77
C ASN A 144 -41.05 -15.68 38.16
N MET A 145 -41.88 -14.68 38.45
CA MET A 145 -41.67 -13.31 37.95
C MET A 145 -40.40 -12.68 38.53
N VAL A 146 -40.14 -12.88 39.83
CA VAL A 146 -38.89 -12.43 40.47
C VAL A 146 -37.69 -13.08 39.80
N LYS A 147 -37.71 -14.40 39.58
CA LYS A 147 -36.62 -15.12 38.88
C LYS A 147 -36.40 -14.62 37.45
N VAL A 148 -37.47 -14.35 36.71
CA VAL A 148 -37.38 -13.79 35.35
C VAL A 148 -36.74 -12.40 35.39
N ARG A 149 -37.14 -11.54 36.34
CA ARG A 149 -36.54 -10.21 36.51
C ARG A 149 -35.05 -10.32 36.85
N GLU A 150 -34.68 -11.13 37.84
CA GLU A 150 -33.29 -11.34 38.24
C GLU A 150 -32.43 -11.86 37.09
N GLY A 151 -32.95 -12.80 36.29
CA GLY A 151 -32.26 -13.29 35.09
C GLY A 151 -32.06 -12.22 34.01
N ILE A 152 -33.02 -11.32 33.80
CA ILE A 152 -32.87 -10.18 32.89
C ILE A 152 -31.83 -9.19 33.42
N GLU A 153 -31.83 -8.90 34.73
CA GLU A 153 -30.85 -8.00 35.36
C GLU A 153 -29.42 -8.56 35.26
N GLU A 154 -29.24 -9.87 35.41
CA GLU A 154 -27.95 -10.54 35.23
C GLU A 154 -27.47 -10.45 33.78
N GLN A 155 -28.35 -10.74 32.81
CA GLN A 155 -28.04 -10.61 31.38
C GLN A 155 -27.67 -9.18 30.98
N GLU A 156 -28.39 -8.19 31.51
CA GLU A 156 -28.11 -6.76 31.28
C GLU A 156 -26.73 -6.37 31.83
N ALA A 157 -26.40 -6.84 33.03
CA ALA A 157 -25.10 -6.58 33.66
C ALA A 157 -23.94 -7.22 32.88
N GLU A 158 -24.10 -8.47 32.43
CA GLU A 158 -23.11 -9.16 31.59
C GLU A 158 -22.88 -8.42 30.26
N LEU A 159 -23.96 -7.99 29.60
CA LEU A 159 -23.86 -7.20 28.37
C LEU A 159 -23.20 -5.85 28.58
N LYS A 160 -23.50 -5.13 29.66
CA LYS A 160 -22.83 -3.87 30.01
C LYS A 160 -21.34 -4.08 30.28
N SER A 161 -20.96 -5.18 30.92
CA SER A 161 -19.55 -5.54 31.11
C SER A 161 -18.86 -5.80 29.77
N ARG A 162 -19.48 -6.60 28.90
CA ARG A 162 -18.95 -6.90 27.56
C ARG A 162 -18.85 -5.65 26.68
N GLN A 163 -19.81 -4.73 26.80
CA GLN A 163 -19.76 -3.44 26.13
C GLN A 163 -18.53 -2.63 26.56
N GLN A 164 -18.24 -2.59 27.86
CA GLN A 164 -17.04 -1.90 28.35
C GLN A 164 -15.76 -2.53 27.80
N GLU A 165 -15.69 -3.86 27.77
CA GLU A 165 -14.54 -4.57 27.16
C GLU A 165 -14.36 -4.24 25.67
N LEU A 166 -15.47 -4.10 24.92
CA LEU A 166 -15.43 -3.69 23.52
C LEU A 166 -14.98 -2.24 23.33
N LEU A 167 -15.40 -1.32 24.21
CA LEU A 167 -14.95 0.07 24.19
C LEU A 167 -13.46 0.19 24.53
N ASP A 168 -12.99 -0.60 25.50
CA ASP A 168 -11.58 -0.66 25.85
C ASP A 168 -10.74 -1.22 24.69
N LEU A 169 -11.26 -2.26 24.01
CA LEU A 169 -10.65 -2.81 22.81
C LEU A 169 -10.59 -1.78 21.66
N GLN A 170 -11.68 -1.06 21.41
CA GLN A 170 -11.71 0.00 20.39
C GLN A 170 -10.64 1.07 20.67
N SER A 171 -10.56 1.55 21.90
CA SER A 171 -9.54 2.52 22.32
C SER A 171 -8.11 1.99 22.14
N GLN A 172 -7.88 0.70 22.41
CA GLN A 172 -6.58 0.07 22.16
C GLN A 172 -6.25 0.03 20.66
N LEU A 173 -7.22 -0.36 19.82
CA LEU A 173 -7.04 -0.41 18.36
C LEU A 173 -6.79 0.97 17.77
N ASP A 174 -7.52 2.01 18.21
CA ASP A 174 -7.32 3.39 17.78
C ASP A 174 -5.90 3.88 18.14
N SER A 175 -5.43 3.55 19.35
CA SER A 175 -4.07 3.88 19.78
C SER A 175 -3.00 3.16 18.94
N GLU A 176 -3.25 1.90 18.57
CA GLU A 176 -2.34 1.11 17.74
C GLU A 176 -2.31 1.61 16.30
N GLN A 177 -3.47 1.97 15.74
CA GLN A 177 -3.60 2.60 14.42
C GLN A 177 -2.81 3.91 14.37
N ALA A 178 -2.97 4.78 15.37
CA ALA A 178 -2.23 6.05 15.44
C ALA A 178 -0.72 5.84 15.54
N ALA A 179 -0.27 4.83 16.31
CA ALA A 179 1.13 4.48 16.44
C ALA A 179 1.72 3.94 15.12
N LEU A 180 0.99 3.08 14.40
CA LEU A 180 1.39 2.59 13.09
C LEU A 180 1.43 3.70 12.04
N GLN A 181 0.47 4.61 12.06
CA GLN A 181 0.45 5.75 11.14
C GLN A 181 1.65 6.66 11.35
N ALA A 182 2.00 6.98 12.60
CA ALA A 182 3.23 7.73 12.91
C ALA A 182 4.49 6.99 12.42
N LYS A 183 4.54 5.67 12.59
CA LYS A 183 5.65 4.83 12.12
C LYS A 183 5.73 4.79 10.58
N ALA A 184 4.59 4.78 9.89
CA ALA A 184 4.53 4.85 8.44
C ALA A 184 5.10 6.17 7.92
N GLU A 185 4.73 7.29 8.56
CA GLU A 185 5.25 8.63 8.23
C GLU A 185 6.76 8.75 8.46
N GLU A 186 7.26 8.21 9.58
CA GLU A 186 8.70 8.12 9.87
C GLU A 186 9.43 7.29 8.81
N THR A 187 8.94 6.07 8.53
CA THR A 187 9.52 5.15 7.54
C THR A 187 9.50 5.78 6.13
N SER A 188 8.44 6.50 5.78
CA SER A 188 8.34 7.22 4.50
C SER A 188 9.36 8.36 4.40
N THR A 189 9.61 9.07 5.51
CA THR A 189 10.61 10.14 5.56
C THR A 189 12.03 9.59 5.44
N ASP A 190 12.32 8.49 6.13
CA ASP A 190 13.60 7.77 6.03
C ASP A 190 13.82 7.25 4.61
N LEU A 191 12.79 6.67 4.00
CA LEU A 191 12.83 6.18 2.63
C LEU A 191 13.10 7.30 1.63
N ALA A 192 12.48 8.48 1.80
CA ALA A 192 12.77 9.64 0.96
C ALA A 192 14.23 10.11 1.12
N THR A 193 14.75 10.09 2.35
CA THR A 193 16.14 10.48 2.67
C THR A 193 17.14 9.50 2.04
N VAL A 194 16.93 8.19 2.19
CA VAL A 194 17.80 7.16 1.63
C VAL A 194 17.75 7.19 0.10
N ASN A 195 16.58 7.39 -0.50
CA ASN A 195 16.48 7.56 -1.96
C ASN A 195 17.27 8.78 -2.46
N ALA A 196 17.20 9.91 -1.76
CA ALA A 196 18.00 11.08 -2.13
C ALA A 196 19.52 10.81 -2.03
N GLN A 197 19.95 10.05 -1.02
CA GLN A 197 21.34 9.62 -0.89
C GLN A 197 21.76 8.66 -2.01
N LEU A 198 20.88 7.71 -2.36
CA LEU A 198 21.12 6.75 -3.44
C LEU A 198 21.29 7.46 -4.80
N GLU A 199 20.43 8.43 -5.11
CA GLU A 199 20.53 9.21 -6.34
C GLU A 199 21.82 10.06 -6.38
N ALA A 200 22.20 10.66 -5.24
CA ALA A 200 23.46 11.39 -5.14
C ALA A 200 24.68 10.46 -5.32
N ALA A 201 24.66 9.26 -4.72
CA ALA A 201 25.71 8.27 -4.83
C ALA A 201 25.86 7.75 -6.27
N ARG A 202 24.75 7.40 -6.94
CA ARG A 202 24.73 7.01 -8.36
C ARG A 202 25.27 8.11 -9.27
N ALA A 203 24.89 9.37 -9.02
CA ALA A 203 25.40 10.50 -9.79
C ALA A 203 26.91 10.72 -9.58
N ALA A 204 27.41 10.51 -8.37
CA ALA A 204 28.84 10.59 -8.06
C ALA A 204 29.63 9.45 -8.70
N GLN A 205 29.12 8.21 -8.63
CA GLN A 205 29.72 7.05 -9.28
C GLN A 205 29.83 7.24 -10.79
N LYS A 206 28.76 7.69 -11.45
CA LYS A 206 28.76 7.98 -12.89
C LYS A 206 29.83 9.00 -13.28
N LYS A 207 29.99 10.08 -12.50
CA LYS A 207 31.06 11.06 -12.73
C LYS A 207 32.45 10.47 -12.59
N GLN A 208 32.66 9.57 -11.61
CA GLN A 208 33.95 8.89 -11.42
C GLN A 208 34.25 7.94 -12.58
N GLU A 209 33.25 7.20 -13.07
CA GLU A 209 33.39 6.32 -14.24
C GLU A 209 33.70 7.10 -15.52
N GLU A 210 33.02 8.23 -15.77
CA GLU A 210 33.30 9.13 -16.90
C GLU A 210 34.73 9.72 -16.82
N GLU A 211 35.18 10.13 -15.63
CA GLU A 211 36.54 10.65 -15.44
C GLU A 211 37.61 9.55 -15.61
N ALA A 212 37.32 8.32 -15.15
CA ALA A 212 38.19 7.17 -15.33
C ALA A 212 38.30 6.78 -16.82
N GLN A 213 37.19 6.76 -17.55
CA GLN A 213 37.19 6.56 -19.02
C GLN A 213 38.00 7.64 -19.72
N ARG A 214 37.79 8.92 -19.40
CA ARG A 214 38.55 10.02 -20.01
C ARG A 214 40.06 9.88 -19.77
N LYS A 215 40.47 9.49 -18.56
CA LYS A 215 41.89 9.24 -18.24
C LYS A 215 42.44 8.02 -19.00
N ALA A 216 41.65 6.96 -19.15
CA ALA A 216 42.04 5.78 -19.92
C ALA A 216 42.21 6.11 -21.41
N ASP A 217 41.28 6.88 -21.99
CA ASP A 217 41.34 7.36 -23.38
C ASP A 217 42.53 8.29 -23.62
N GLU A 218 42.81 9.21 -22.68
CA GLU A 218 44.00 10.06 -22.73
C GLU A 218 45.31 9.25 -22.68
N GLN A 219 45.36 8.17 -21.89
CA GLN A 219 46.51 7.27 -21.84
C GLN A 219 46.68 6.44 -23.12
N LEU A 220 45.58 5.94 -23.69
CA LEU A 220 45.58 5.25 -24.98
C LEU A 220 46.02 6.17 -26.11
N ALA A 221 45.52 7.41 -26.14
CA ALA A 221 45.91 8.42 -27.14
C ALA A 221 47.40 8.78 -27.05
N LYS A 222 47.95 8.92 -25.83
CA LYS A 222 49.39 9.17 -25.63
C LYS A 222 50.25 7.99 -26.12
N LYS A 223 49.88 6.75 -25.80
CA LYS A 223 50.57 5.55 -26.31
C LYS A 223 50.54 5.47 -27.83
N ALA A 224 49.38 5.73 -28.46
CA ALA A 224 49.26 5.75 -29.91
C ALA A 224 50.12 6.85 -30.57
N GLN A 225 50.24 8.03 -29.96
CA GLN A 225 51.12 9.09 -30.43
C GLN A 225 52.61 8.72 -30.33
N GLU A 226 53.01 7.99 -29.30
CA GLU A 226 54.40 7.52 -29.13
C GLU A 226 54.75 6.39 -30.11
N GLU A 227 53.84 5.48 -30.41
CA GLU A 227 54.01 4.46 -31.46
C GLU A 227 54.10 5.08 -32.87
N THR A 228 53.30 6.12 -33.15
CA THR A 228 53.36 6.84 -34.43
C THR A 228 54.69 7.58 -34.61
N LYS A 229 55.28 8.12 -33.52
CA LYS A 229 56.62 8.74 -33.56
C LYS A 229 57.73 7.72 -33.83
N GLN A 230 57.63 6.48 -33.34
CA GLN A 230 58.59 5.43 -33.68
C GLN A 230 58.44 4.91 -35.12
N ALA A 231 57.22 4.86 -35.67
CA ALA A 231 56.99 4.51 -37.08
C ALA A 231 57.50 5.58 -38.06
N SER A 232 57.50 6.85 -37.65
CA SER A 232 57.95 7.99 -38.48
C SER A 232 59.47 8.11 -38.68
N ALA A 233 60.27 7.23 -38.07
CA ALA A 233 61.71 7.10 -38.36
C ALA A 233 62.02 6.26 -39.62
N SER A 234 61.00 5.75 -40.32
CA SER A 234 61.17 4.84 -41.46
C SER A 234 60.21 5.10 -42.64
N ALA A 235 60.00 6.35 -43.04
CA ALA A 235 59.41 6.62 -44.36
C ALA A 235 59.76 8.04 -44.82
N GLY A 236 60.63 8.11 -45.83
CA GLY A 236 60.97 9.35 -46.50
C GLY A 236 60.03 9.68 -47.66
N SER A 237 59.84 10.99 -47.83
CA SER A 237 59.62 11.73 -49.09
C SER A 237 58.19 11.91 -49.65
N ASN A 238 57.82 13.20 -49.67
CA ASN A 238 57.11 13.99 -50.68
C ASN A 238 55.62 13.74 -50.96
N THR A 239 54.77 14.75 -50.68
CA THR A 239 54.34 15.75 -51.69
C THR A 239 53.47 16.90 -51.12
N SER A 240 53.79 18.11 -51.60
CA SER A 240 53.06 19.39 -51.76
C SER A 240 51.88 19.81 -50.88
N ALA A 241 52.13 20.91 -50.15
CA ALA A 241 51.49 22.24 -50.25
C ALA A 241 49.96 22.36 -50.43
N GLY A 242 49.32 22.93 -49.40
CA GLY A 242 48.02 23.60 -49.47
C GLY A 242 47.67 24.28 -48.15
N ASN A 243 47.95 25.58 -48.03
CA ASN A 243 47.40 26.44 -46.96
C ASN A 243 45.87 26.56 -47.14
N ASN A 244 45.06 26.46 -46.08
CA ASN A 244 44.51 27.60 -45.33
C ASN A 244 43.29 27.20 -44.45
N SER A 245 43.28 27.68 -43.21
CA SER A 245 42.15 28.23 -42.44
C SER A 245 40.70 27.75 -42.70
N GLY A 246 40.04 27.23 -41.66
CA GLY A 246 38.65 27.62 -41.35
C GLY A 246 37.66 26.50 -41.03
N SER A 247 37.11 26.55 -39.82
CA SER A 247 35.88 25.88 -39.36
C SER A 247 35.88 24.35 -39.29
N GLY A 248 36.04 23.82 -38.07
CA GLY A 248 35.89 22.40 -37.76
C GLY A 248 34.44 21.94 -37.92
N GLY A 249 34.06 21.59 -39.15
CA GLY A 249 32.85 20.82 -39.44
C GLY A 249 33.05 19.36 -39.06
N TYR A 250 32.08 18.77 -38.36
CA TYR A 250 32.03 17.34 -38.12
C TYR A 250 32.06 16.60 -39.47
N VAL A 251 33.09 15.77 -39.68
CA VAL A 251 33.18 14.95 -40.89
C VAL A 251 32.19 13.80 -40.75
N ILE A 252 31.11 13.85 -41.53
CA ILE A 252 30.06 12.83 -41.49
C ILE A 252 30.62 11.53 -42.11
N PRO A 253 30.70 10.42 -41.36
CA PRO A 253 31.16 9.15 -41.89
C PRO A 253 30.15 8.56 -42.89
N SER A 254 30.65 7.85 -43.90
CA SER A 254 29.83 7.06 -44.82
C SER A 254 29.63 5.63 -44.29
N GLY A 255 28.57 4.95 -44.75
CA GLY A 255 28.28 3.56 -44.40
C GLY A 255 26.89 3.36 -43.80
N GLY A 256 26.69 2.29 -43.03
CA GLY A 256 25.45 2.01 -42.30
C GLY A 256 25.36 2.75 -40.96
N LEU A 257 24.13 3.14 -40.60
CA LEU A 257 23.84 3.77 -39.31
C LEU A 257 24.01 2.74 -38.17
N THR A 258 24.67 3.13 -37.07
CA THR A 258 24.90 2.26 -35.90
C THR A 258 24.78 3.08 -34.61
N PRO A 259 24.61 2.45 -33.43
CA PRO A 259 24.63 3.15 -32.14
C PRO A 259 25.87 4.04 -31.93
N SER A 260 27.02 3.64 -32.47
CA SER A 260 28.27 4.40 -32.42
C SER A 260 28.42 5.47 -33.50
N LYS A 261 27.55 5.49 -34.52
CA LYS A 261 27.57 6.41 -35.67
C LYS A 261 26.21 7.08 -35.83
N GLY A 262 25.90 8.01 -34.93
CA GLY A 262 24.57 8.64 -34.90
C GLY A 262 24.26 9.67 -35.98
N ARG A 263 25.21 9.96 -36.88
CA ARG A 263 24.97 10.70 -38.11
C ARG A 263 25.85 10.16 -39.22
N ILE A 264 25.27 9.79 -40.34
CA ILE A 264 25.99 9.29 -41.52
C ILE A 264 25.51 9.98 -42.80
N TRP A 265 26.25 9.79 -43.89
CA TRP A 265 25.82 10.13 -45.24
C TRP A 265 25.48 8.87 -46.03
N TYR A 266 24.27 8.78 -46.57
CA TYR A 266 23.78 7.64 -47.35
C TYR A 266 22.90 8.09 -48.51
N ASN A 267 23.17 7.57 -49.71
CA ASN A 267 22.34 7.72 -50.91
C ASN A 267 21.83 9.15 -51.23
N GLY A 268 22.62 10.18 -50.91
CA GLY A 268 22.30 11.58 -51.21
C GLY A 268 21.61 12.36 -50.09
N HIS A 269 21.35 11.72 -48.94
CA HIS A 269 20.83 12.35 -47.73
C HIS A 269 21.70 12.04 -46.51
N THR A 270 21.53 12.80 -45.43
CA THR A 270 22.04 12.39 -44.11
C THR A 270 21.05 11.47 -43.43
N GLU A 271 21.55 10.49 -42.70
CA GLU A 271 20.73 9.67 -41.81
C GLU A 271 21.15 9.90 -40.36
N THR A 272 20.14 10.03 -39.50
CA THR A 272 20.26 10.08 -38.04
C THR A 272 19.24 9.11 -37.43
N TYR A 273 19.31 8.88 -36.12
CA TYR A 273 18.31 8.09 -35.42
C TYR A 273 17.78 8.81 -34.19
N TYR A 274 16.57 8.44 -33.79
CA TYR A 274 16.00 8.83 -32.52
C TYR A 274 15.33 7.63 -31.86
N SER A 275 15.47 7.53 -30.55
CA SER A 275 14.96 6.42 -29.77
C SER A 275 13.50 6.64 -29.39
N GLN A 276 12.68 5.59 -29.37
CA GLN A 276 11.32 5.66 -28.80
C GLN A 276 11.27 6.16 -27.35
N LYS A 277 12.39 6.08 -26.63
CA LYS A 277 12.53 6.54 -25.24
C LYS A 277 12.47 8.06 -25.09
N VAL A 278 12.60 8.84 -26.17
CA VAL A 278 12.61 10.31 -26.12
C VAL A 278 11.25 10.95 -26.42
N LEU A 279 10.23 10.16 -26.79
CA LEU A 279 8.88 10.66 -27.05
C LEU A 279 7.98 10.45 -25.82
N PRO A 280 7.30 11.49 -25.31
CA PRO A 280 6.37 11.35 -24.20
C PRO A 280 5.15 10.50 -24.61
N GLY A 281 4.76 9.54 -23.76
CA GLY A 281 3.65 8.62 -24.02
C GLY A 281 4.07 7.36 -24.81
N GLY A 282 3.09 6.59 -25.30
CA GLY A 282 3.34 5.33 -26.02
C GLY A 282 3.93 5.48 -27.43
N GLY A 283 4.63 6.58 -27.76
CA GLY A 283 5.22 6.87 -29.07
C GLY A 283 4.20 7.15 -30.20
N LEU A 284 4.70 7.28 -31.44
CA LEU A 284 3.89 7.52 -32.64
C LEU A 284 2.89 6.37 -32.92
N ALA A 285 1.62 6.70 -33.18
CA ALA A 285 0.60 5.71 -33.55
C ALA A 285 0.88 5.13 -34.95
N ILE A 286 1.48 3.95 -35.00
CA ILE A 286 1.91 3.26 -36.22
C ILE A 286 1.28 1.86 -36.26
N PRO A 287 0.58 1.47 -37.34
CA PRO A 287 -0.02 0.14 -37.45
C PRO A 287 1.02 -0.98 -37.35
N GLY A 288 0.78 -1.96 -36.48
CA GLY A 288 1.67 -3.12 -36.31
C GLY A 288 3.08 -2.80 -35.80
N ARG A 289 3.24 -1.67 -35.11
CA ARG A 289 4.53 -1.22 -34.59
C ARG A 289 5.19 -2.28 -33.71
N HIS A 290 6.40 -2.67 -34.06
CA HIS A 290 7.22 -3.61 -33.28
C HIS A 290 8.70 -3.27 -33.40
N ILE A 291 9.50 -3.76 -32.43
CA ILE A 291 10.95 -3.68 -32.45
C ILE A 291 11.48 -4.90 -33.22
N ALA A 292 12.25 -4.68 -34.28
CA ALA A 292 12.92 -5.75 -35.02
C ALA A 292 14.22 -6.18 -34.31
N SER A 293 14.78 -7.33 -34.70
CA SER A 293 15.99 -7.89 -34.06
C SER A 293 17.24 -7.01 -34.21
N ASP A 294 17.25 -6.10 -35.18
CA ASP A 294 18.31 -5.10 -35.41
C ASP A 294 18.10 -3.81 -34.58
N GLY A 295 17.04 -3.75 -33.77
CA GLY A 295 16.69 -2.59 -32.94
C GLY A 295 15.99 -1.46 -33.69
N THR A 296 15.63 -1.64 -34.96
CA THR A 296 14.79 -0.70 -35.71
C THR A 296 13.31 -0.87 -35.34
N ILE A 297 12.55 0.23 -35.36
CA ILE A 297 11.10 0.18 -35.20
C ILE A 297 10.46 0.01 -36.58
N ARG A 298 9.57 -0.97 -36.72
CA ARG A 298 8.95 -1.32 -38.00
C ARG A 298 7.42 -1.31 -37.94
N ASP A 299 6.79 -1.07 -39.08
CA ASP A 299 5.33 -1.17 -39.24
C ASP A 299 4.86 -2.62 -39.52
N ALA A 300 3.55 -2.80 -39.67
CA ALA A 300 2.93 -4.11 -39.94
C ALA A 300 3.45 -4.79 -41.23
N ASP A 301 3.91 -4.01 -42.21
CA ASP A 301 4.42 -4.50 -43.50
C ASP A 301 5.93 -4.77 -43.44
N GLY A 302 6.59 -4.46 -42.30
CA GLY A 302 8.01 -4.67 -42.08
C GLY A 302 8.92 -3.52 -42.56
N TYR A 303 8.37 -2.35 -42.90
CA TYR A 303 9.16 -1.16 -43.23
C TYR A 303 9.65 -0.46 -41.97
N ILE A 304 10.88 0.05 -42.02
CA ILE A 304 11.45 0.89 -40.97
C ILE A 304 10.63 2.19 -40.87
N VAL A 305 10.31 2.61 -39.65
CA VAL A 305 9.58 3.85 -39.40
C VAL A 305 10.55 5.03 -39.54
N LEU A 306 10.24 5.95 -40.45
CA LEU A 306 11.07 7.11 -40.76
C LEU A 306 10.38 8.44 -40.43
N ALA A 307 11.17 9.45 -40.07
CA ALA A 307 10.78 10.85 -40.14
C ALA A 307 11.52 11.56 -41.29
N SER A 308 10.78 12.30 -42.11
CA SER A 308 11.37 13.10 -43.20
C SER A 308 10.53 14.34 -43.52
N ASP A 309 11.20 15.48 -43.68
CA ASP A 309 10.57 16.70 -44.19
C ASP A 309 10.56 16.80 -45.72
N ASP A 310 11.44 16.05 -46.40
CA ASP A 310 11.56 16.09 -47.87
C ASP A 310 10.58 15.14 -48.59
N TYR A 311 10.10 14.11 -47.89
CA TYR A 311 9.21 13.08 -48.44
C TYR A 311 7.83 13.09 -47.75
N PRO A 312 6.72 13.01 -48.51
CA PRO A 312 5.39 12.92 -47.92
C PRO A 312 5.20 11.64 -47.07
N ARG A 313 4.36 11.73 -46.04
CA ARG A 313 3.95 10.58 -45.20
C ARG A 313 3.41 9.43 -46.07
N GLY A 314 3.88 8.21 -45.83
CA GLY A 314 3.56 7.00 -46.58
C GLY A 314 4.53 6.68 -47.72
N THR A 315 5.45 7.58 -48.06
CA THR A 315 6.49 7.33 -49.07
C THR A 315 7.47 6.27 -48.55
N VAL A 316 7.83 5.31 -49.42
CA VAL A 316 8.88 4.31 -49.12
C VAL A 316 10.21 4.82 -49.66
N VAL A 317 11.24 4.83 -48.81
CA VAL A 317 12.58 5.33 -49.10
C VAL A 317 13.62 4.29 -48.68
N GLU A 318 14.65 4.12 -49.49
CA GLU A 318 15.76 3.22 -49.20
C GLU A 318 16.74 3.89 -48.23
N THR A 319 17.02 3.23 -47.10
CA THR A 319 17.95 3.72 -46.07
C THR A 319 19.15 2.79 -45.92
N SER A 320 20.16 3.22 -45.16
CA SER A 320 21.33 2.40 -44.91
C SER A 320 21.06 1.10 -44.14
N LEU A 321 19.89 0.99 -43.47
CA LEU A 321 19.43 -0.19 -42.73
C LEU A 321 18.32 -0.98 -43.45
N GLY A 322 17.92 -0.54 -44.66
CA GLY A 322 16.88 -1.17 -45.48
C GLY A 322 15.73 -0.22 -45.83
N ALA A 323 14.68 -0.75 -46.47
CA ALA A 323 13.53 0.04 -46.88
C ALA A 323 12.72 0.55 -45.67
N GLY A 324 12.46 1.85 -45.63
CA GLY A 324 11.63 2.49 -44.61
C GLY A 324 10.46 3.27 -45.22
N LYS A 325 9.46 3.58 -44.40
CA LYS A 325 8.25 4.31 -44.77
C LYS A 325 8.09 5.53 -43.88
N VAL A 326 7.77 6.68 -44.47
CA VAL A 326 7.67 7.96 -43.74
C VAL A 326 6.39 8.01 -42.91
N TYR A 327 6.55 8.14 -41.59
CA TYR A 327 5.47 8.21 -40.60
C TYR A 327 5.56 9.45 -39.72
N ASP A 328 6.54 10.31 -39.89
CA ASP A 328 6.66 11.54 -39.12
C ASP A 328 7.42 12.62 -39.90
N THR A 329 7.41 13.83 -39.37
CA THR A 329 8.10 15.02 -39.89
C THR A 329 8.98 15.62 -38.79
N GLY A 330 9.90 16.52 -39.14
CA GLY A 330 10.78 17.20 -38.19
C GLY A 330 12.24 16.75 -38.22
N SER A 331 12.66 16.01 -39.25
CA SER A 331 14.05 15.57 -39.42
C SER A 331 14.98 16.68 -39.96
N GLY A 332 14.41 17.76 -40.52
CA GLY A 332 15.13 18.77 -41.29
C GLY A 332 15.37 18.36 -42.74
N SER A 333 15.43 19.34 -43.64
CA SER A 333 15.67 19.10 -45.06
C SER A 333 17.07 18.51 -45.32
N GLY A 334 17.14 17.54 -46.22
CA GLY A 334 18.31 16.74 -46.54
C GLY A 334 18.58 15.58 -45.57
N ASN A 335 17.71 15.35 -44.58
CA ASN A 335 17.91 14.36 -43.52
C ASN A 335 16.73 13.39 -43.37
N ILE A 336 17.05 12.13 -43.08
CA ILE A 336 16.08 11.10 -42.71
C ILE A 336 16.42 10.58 -41.32
N ASP A 337 15.43 10.63 -40.44
CA ASP A 337 15.54 10.15 -39.07
C ASP A 337 14.93 8.75 -38.97
N LEU A 338 15.76 7.76 -38.61
CA LEU A 338 15.34 6.37 -38.44
C LEU A 338 14.88 6.17 -36.98
N TYR A 339 13.72 5.56 -36.81
CA TYR A 339 13.20 5.28 -35.48
C TYR A 339 13.76 3.95 -34.93
N THR A 340 14.39 4.01 -33.75
CA THR A 340 15.13 2.88 -33.16
C THR A 340 14.81 2.68 -31.68
N ASP A 341 15.26 1.56 -31.10
CA ASP A 341 15.16 1.28 -29.64
C ASP A 341 16.49 1.46 -28.88
N TRP A 342 17.59 1.62 -29.60
CA TRP A 342 18.92 1.94 -29.06
C TRP A 342 19.19 3.44 -28.95
#